data_AF-A0A347WB78-F1
#
_entry.id   AF-A0A347WB78-F1
#
_cell.length_a   1.000
_cell.length_b   1.000
_cell.length_c   1.000
_cell.angle_alpha   90.00
_cell.angle_beta   90.00
_cell.angle_gamma   90.00
#
_symmetry.space_group_name_H-M   'P 1'
#
loop_
_entity.id
_entity.type
_entity.pdbx_description
1 polymer ?
#
loop_
_entity_poly.entity_id
_entity_poly.type
_entity_poly.pdbx_seq_one_letter_code
_entity_poly.pdbx_strand_id
1 'polypeptide(L)'
;MTDTPRTVAARIGDDLPRIDVIGLANTRRIMHAERHNDGTRMPLFIPSASWARLLELHCMGDEVQDRPRLSPSRVMEGLEQALGRIMTEIVHHDAQHDEPLRPAYSVTSDLFGAEGPVDIRMVVDGATGVACMLAGPPADIAGLGLDNPA
;
A
#
# COMPACT_ATOMS: atom_id res chain seq x y z
N MET A 1 -17.60 11.52 17.87
CA MET A 1 -18.15 11.33 16.51
C MET A 1 -17.60 10.00 16.02
N THR A 2 -18.45 8.97 15.99
CA THR A 2 -18.10 7.66 15.43
C THR A 2 -18.02 7.82 13.92
N ASP A 3 -16.80 7.94 13.41
CA ASP A 3 -16.52 7.87 11.98
C ASP A 3 -16.73 6.41 11.57
N THR A 4 -17.94 6.10 11.11
CA THR A 4 -18.22 4.79 10.53
C THR A 4 -17.33 4.66 9.31
N PRO A 5 -16.43 3.66 9.21
CA PRO A 5 -15.60 3.49 8.04
C PRO A 5 -16.52 3.40 6.81
N ARG A 6 -16.48 4.42 5.97
CA ARG A 6 -17.28 4.47 4.75
C ARG A 6 -16.63 3.50 3.77
N THR A 7 -17.21 2.32 3.65
CA THR A 7 -16.85 1.40 2.57
C THR A 7 -17.26 2.05 1.25
N VAL A 8 -16.28 2.37 0.41
CA VAL A 8 -16.51 2.90 -0.94
C VAL A 8 -16.32 1.75 -1.92
N ALA A 9 -17.34 1.45 -2.72
CA ALA A 9 -17.25 0.40 -3.73
C ALA A 9 -16.35 0.88 -4.88
N ALA A 10 -15.32 0.09 -5.19
CA ALA A 10 -14.45 0.32 -6.33
C ALA A 10 -14.78 -0.67 -7.45
N ARG A 11 -14.77 -0.22 -8.70
CA ARG A 11 -14.86 -1.11 -9.87
C ARG A 11 -13.45 -1.54 -10.25
N ILE A 12 -13.21 -2.84 -10.33
CA ILE A 12 -11.93 -3.39 -10.80
C ILE A 12 -12.03 -3.58 -12.31
N GLY A 13 -11.12 -2.95 -13.06
CA GLY A 13 -11.00 -3.17 -14.51
C GLY A 13 -10.42 -4.54 -14.84
N ASP A 14 -10.75 -5.08 -16.01
CA ASP A 14 -10.20 -6.35 -16.51
C ASP A 14 -8.72 -6.23 -16.95
N ASP A 15 -8.17 -5.01 -16.95
CA ASP A 15 -6.83 -4.65 -17.41
C ASP A 15 -5.77 -4.61 -16.30
N LEU A 16 -6.14 -4.97 -15.07
CA LEU A 16 -5.16 -5.03 -13.98
C LEU A 16 -4.08 -6.10 -14.25
N PRO A 17 -2.78 -5.75 -14.12
CA PRO A 17 -1.69 -6.70 -14.28
C PRO A 17 -1.82 -7.90 -13.35
N ARG A 18 -1.64 -9.10 -13.89
CA ARG A 18 -1.57 -10.32 -13.11
C ARG A 18 -0.12 -10.61 -12.72
N ILE A 19 0.14 -10.75 -11.43
CA ILE A 19 1.48 -11.03 -10.89
C ILE A 19 1.43 -12.14 -9.83
N ASP A 20 2.58 -12.70 -9.46
CA ASP A 20 2.70 -13.65 -8.35
C ASP A 20 2.83 -12.90 -6.99
N VAL A 21 1.72 -12.38 -6.47
CA VAL A 21 1.69 -11.64 -5.20
C VAL A 21 2.09 -12.57 -4.05
N ILE A 22 1.57 -13.80 -4.07
CA ILE A 22 1.87 -14.82 -3.06
C ILE A 22 3.37 -15.15 -3.06
N GLY A 23 3.99 -15.32 -4.23
CA GLY A 23 5.42 -15.53 -4.35
C GLY A 23 6.24 -14.36 -3.81
N LEU A 24 5.85 -13.11 -4.11
CA LEU A 24 6.49 -11.92 -3.55
C LEU A 24 6.39 -11.88 -2.01
N ALA A 25 5.23 -12.23 -1.44
CA ALA A 25 5.03 -12.28 0.00
C ALA A 25 5.84 -13.41 0.65
N ASN A 26 5.80 -14.61 0.09
CA ASN A 26 6.53 -15.78 0.59
C ASN A 26 8.06 -15.61 0.53
N THR A 27 8.55 -14.91 -0.50
CA THR A 27 9.97 -14.54 -0.64
C THR A 27 10.34 -13.28 0.16
N ARG A 28 9.40 -12.72 0.93
CA ARG A 28 9.58 -11.53 1.76
C ARG A 28 10.06 -10.31 0.98
N ARG A 29 9.66 -10.19 -0.29
CA ARG A 29 9.89 -8.99 -1.11
C ARG A 29 8.86 -7.91 -0.84
N ILE A 30 7.67 -8.31 -0.41
CA ILE A 30 6.60 -7.43 0.04
C ILE A 30 6.12 -7.84 1.44
N MET A 31 5.57 -6.86 2.17
CA MET A 31 5.00 -7.01 3.50
C MET A 31 3.54 -6.57 3.47
N HIS A 32 2.68 -7.31 4.16
CA HIS A 32 1.28 -6.92 4.33
C HIS A 32 1.19 -5.68 5.20
N ALA A 33 0.54 -4.65 4.69
CA ALA A 33 0.37 -3.34 5.33
C ALA A 33 -0.93 -3.24 6.15
N GLU A 34 -1.71 -4.31 6.22
CA GLU A 34 -2.90 -4.40 7.08
C GLU A 34 -2.66 -5.41 8.20
N ARG A 35 -3.11 -5.05 9.41
CA ARG A 35 -3.10 -5.98 10.54
C ARG A 35 -4.33 -6.89 10.56
N HIS A 36 -5.45 -6.39 10.06
CA HIS A 36 -6.72 -7.11 10.04
C HIS A 36 -7.36 -7.01 8.67
N ASN A 37 -7.44 -8.14 7.95
CA ASN A 37 -8.25 -8.26 6.76
C ASN A 37 -9.44 -9.17 7.09
N ASP A 38 -10.64 -8.59 7.11
CA ASP A 38 -11.92 -9.25 7.35
C ASP A 38 -12.54 -9.81 6.07
N GLY A 39 -11.78 -9.87 4.97
CA GLY A 39 -12.19 -10.34 3.64
C GLY A 39 -12.97 -9.31 2.83
N THR A 40 -13.23 -8.12 3.40
CA THR A 40 -14.02 -7.05 2.76
C THR A 40 -13.16 -5.97 2.12
N ARG A 41 -11.86 -5.91 2.47
CA ARG A 41 -10.91 -4.89 2.02
C ARG A 41 -9.89 -5.51 1.08
N MET A 42 -9.56 -4.75 0.04
CA MET A 42 -8.49 -5.10 -0.88
C MET A 42 -7.17 -5.20 -0.11
N PRO A 43 -6.47 -6.36 -0.11
CA PRO A 43 -5.19 -6.50 0.57
C PRO A 43 -4.18 -5.44 0.15
N LEU A 44 -3.52 -4.84 1.12
CA LEU A 44 -2.52 -3.79 0.92
C LEU A 44 -1.13 -4.32 1.26
N PHE A 45 -0.17 -4.08 0.39
CA PHE A 45 1.21 -4.49 0.56
C PHE A 45 2.17 -3.32 0.31
N ILE A 46 3.33 -3.37 0.95
CA ILE A 46 4.45 -2.46 0.67
C ILE A 46 5.74 -3.26 0.39
N PRO A 47 6.70 -2.73 -0.38
CA PRO A 47 8.01 -3.36 -0.51
C PRO A 47 8.70 -3.50 0.86
N SER A 48 9.39 -4.62 1.09
CA SER A 48 10.11 -4.87 2.35
C SER A 48 11.22 -3.85 2.62
N ALA A 49 11.83 -3.29 1.58
CA ALA A 49 12.82 -2.21 1.71
C ALA A 49 12.18 -0.93 2.31
N SER A 50 10.97 -0.61 1.86
CA SER A 50 10.19 0.52 2.38
C SER A 50 9.78 0.27 3.83
N TRP A 51 9.41 -0.97 4.19
CA TRP A 51 9.14 -1.35 5.58
C TRP A 51 10.38 -1.20 6.48
N ALA A 52 11.54 -1.67 6.04
CA ALA A 52 12.79 -1.53 6.78
C ALA A 52 13.13 -0.06 7.05
N ARG A 53 12.97 0.81 6.05
CA ARG A 53 13.17 2.26 6.18
C ARG A 53 12.23 2.89 7.20
N LEU A 54 10.95 2.47 7.23
CA LEU A 54 9.99 2.94 8.23
C LEU A 54 10.38 2.53 9.66
N LEU A 55 10.87 1.31 9.83
CA LEU A 55 11.37 0.85 11.14
C LEU A 55 12.61 1.61 11.58
N GLU A 56 13.54 1.90 10.67
CA GLU A 56 14.70 2.74 10.97
C GLU A 56 14.27 4.14 11.42
N LEU A 57 13.37 4.77 10.65
CA LEU A 57 12.88 6.13 10.90
C LEU A 57 12.11 6.25 12.23
N HIS A 58 11.24 5.30 12.54
CA HIS A 58 10.29 5.43 13.64
C HIS A 58 10.63 4.58 14.89
N CYS A 59 11.40 3.50 14.74
CA CYS A 59 11.73 2.60 15.85
C CYS A 59 13.17 2.75 16.33
N MET A 60 14.13 3.07 15.45
CA MET A 60 15.57 3.00 15.76
C MET A 60 16.30 4.35 15.75
N GLY A 61 15.71 5.43 15.25
CA GLY A 61 16.31 6.77 15.27
C GLY A 61 16.67 7.26 16.68
N ASP A 62 17.64 8.17 16.76
CA ASP A 62 17.85 8.99 17.95
C ASP A 62 16.54 9.73 18.28
N GLU A 63 16.27 9.98 19.56
CA GLU A 63 15.15 10.82 19.97
C GLU A 63 15.36 12.22 19.37
N VAL A 64 14.94 12.43 18.12
CA VAL A 64 14.76 13.76 17.57
C VAL A 64 13.78 14.44 18.51
N GLN A 65 14.20 15.56 19.08
CA GLN A 65 13.80 16.15 20.37
C GLN A 65 12.30 16.33 20.70
N ASP A 66 11.36 15.81 19.91
CA ASP A 66 9.92 15.92 20.13
C ASP A 66 9.09 14.68 19.71
N ARG A 67 9.68 13.53 19.36
CA ARG A 67 8.89 12.32 19.01
C ARG A 67 9.39 11.05 19.71
N PRO A 68 8.51 10.33 20.45
CA PRO A 68 8.86 9.06 21.06
C PRO A 68 9.05 7.98 20.00
N ARG A 69 9.99 7.05 20.24
CA ARG A 69 10.14 5.84 19.43
C ARG A 69 8.85 5.03 19.42
N LEU A 70 8.45 4.57 18.25
CA LEU A 70 7.27 3.74 18.05
C LEU A 70 7.64 2.26 18.09
N SER A 71 6.71 1.41 18.54
CA SER A 71 6.83 -0.03 18.31
C SER A 71 6.50 -0.36 16.85
N PRO A 72 7.04 -1.45 16.28
CA PRO A 72 6.71 -1.88 14.92
C PRO A 72 5.20 -1.99 14.68
N SER A 73 4.43 -2.47 15.66
CA SER A 73 2.96 -2.56 15.56
C SER A 73 2.29 -1.19 15.42
N ARG A 74 2.82 -0.15 16.07
CA ARG A 74 2.31 1.23 15.94
C ARG A 74 2.64 1.82 14.57
N VAL A 75 3.81 1.51 14.02
CA VAL A 75 4.17 1.90 12.65
C VAL A 75 3.23 1.23 11.65
N MET A 76 2.94 -0.06 11.82
CA MET A 76 1.99 -0.78 10.97
C MET A 76 0.57 -0.20 11.05
N GLU A 77 0.08 0.11 12.26
CA GLU A 77 -1.23 0.76 12.44
C GLU A 77 -1.31 2.11 11.72
N GLY A 78 -0.26 2.94 11.81
CA GLY A 78 -0.19 4.21 11.11
C GLY A 78 -0.16 4.05 9.59
N LEU A 79 0.60 3.04 9.10
CA LEU A 79 0.69 2.70 7.69
C LEU A 79 -0.67 2.25 7.13
N GLU A 80 -1.37 1.34 7.82
CA GLU A 80 -2.71 0.87 7.44
C GLU A 80 -3.69 2.06 7.31
N GLN A 81 -3.68 2.98 8.28
CA GLN A 81 -4.54 4.15 8.26
C GLN A 81 -4.19 5.13 7.13
N ALA A 82 -2.90 5.40 6.91
CA ALA A 82 -2.46 6.33 5.88
C ALA A 82 -2.79 5.80 4.47
N LEU A 83 -2.47 4.53 4.21
CA LEU A 83 -2.80 3.89 2.93
C LEU A 83 -4.31 3.77 2.73
N GLY A 84 -5.09 3.45 3.77
CA GLY A 84 -6.55 3.43 3.70
C GLY A 84 -7.15 4.79 3.33
N ARG A 85 -6.59 5.90 3.85
CA ARG A 85 -6.99 7.26 3.47
C ARG A 85 -6.66 7.56 2.02
N ILE A 86 -5.44 7.27 1.58
CA ILE A 86 -5.03 7.46 0.18
C ILE A 86 -5.95 6.67 -0.76
N MET A 87 -6.26 5.42 -0.43
CA MET A 87 -7.17 4.60 -1.20
C MET A 87 -8.59 5.14 -1.24
N THR A 88 -9.08 5.68 -0.13
CA THR A 88 -10.40 6.32 -0.09
C THR A 88 -10.47 7.50 -1.05
N GLU A 89 -9.43 8.34 -1.09
CA GLU A 89 -9.34 9.47 -2.02
C GLU A 89 -9.27 9.01 -3.48
N ILE A 90 -8.47 7.99 -3.80
CA ILE A 90 -8.38 7.41 -5.14
C ILE A 90 -9.75 6.88 -5.60
N VAL A 91 -10.38 6.04 -4.77
CA VAL A 91 -11.69 5.45 -5.11
C VAL A 91 -12.75 6.54 -5.23
N HIS A 92 -12.72 7.55 -4.36
CA HIS A 92 -13.66 8.66 -4.43
C HIS A 92 -13.50 9.46 -5.73
N HIS A 93 -12.26 9.76 -6.11
CA HIS A 93 -11.95 10.44 -7.36
C HIS A 93 -12.46 9.66 -8.56
N ASP A 94 -12.18 8.37 -8.66
CA ASP A 94 -12.56 7.58 -9.84
C ASP A 94 -14.07 7.33 -9.90
N ALA A 95 -14.72 7.13 -8.74
CA ALA A 95 -16.18 6.99 -8.65
C ALA A 95 -16.93 8.25 -9.11
N GLN A 96 -16.37 9.46 -8.87
CA GLN A 96 -16.94 10.70 -9.39
C GLN A 96 -16.93 10.79 -10.93
N HIS A 97 -16.03 10.05 -11.58
CA HIS A 97 -15.85 10.04 -13.03
C HIS A 97 -16.42 8.77 -13.70
N ASP A 98 -17.09 7.88 -12.94
CA ASP A 98 -17.54 6.54 -13.37
C ASP A 98 -16.40 5.71 -14.02
N GLU A 99 -15.18 5.88 -13.51
CA GLU A 99 -14.01 5.14 -13.98
C GLU A 99 -13.72 3.93 -13.07
N PRO A 100 -13.26 2.80 -13.64
CA PRO A 100 -12.69 1.72 -12.84
C PRO A 100 -11.34 2.12 -12.25
N LEU A 101 -10.90 1.38 -11.24
CA LEU A 101 -9.54 1.49 -10.71
C LEU A 101 -8.53 1.24 -11.83
N ARG A 102 -7.62 2.18 -12.00
CA ARG A 102 -6.52 2.15 -12.96
C ARG A 102 -5.39 1.25 -12.44
N PRO A 103 -4.60 0.64 -13.34
CA PRO A 103 -3.45 -0.17 -12.94
C PRO A 103 -2.41 0.54 -12.07
N ALA A 104 -2.30 1.86 -12.19
CA ALA A 104 -1.30 2.63 -11.47
C ALA A 104 -1.77 4.04 -11.13
N TYR A 105 -1.37 4.50 -9.94
CA TYR A 105 -1.48 5.87 -9.47
C TYR A 105 -0.14 6.32 -8.92
N SER A 106 0.06 7.64 -8.88
CA SER A 106 1.18 8.24 -8.17
C SER A 106 0.64 9.42 -7.36
N VAL A 107 0.98 9.46 -6.08
CA VAL A 107 0.57 10.53 -5.16
C VAL A 107 1.81 11.12 -4.49
N THR A 108 1.76 12.39 -4.12
CA THR A 108 2.81 13.02 -3.30
C THR A 108 2.48 12.80 -1.83
N SER A 109 3.41 12.23 -1.06
CA SER A 109 3.23 11.94 0.36
C SER A 109 4.56 11.83 1.09
N ASP A 110 4.55 12.12 2.39
CA ASP A 110 5.64 11.88 3.34
C ASP A 110 5.58 10.47 3.98
N LEU A 111 4.70 9.59 3.48
CA LEU A 111 4.44 8.27 4.07
C LEU A 111 5.70 7.44 4.33
N PHE A 112 6.72 7.55 3.46
CA PHE A 112 7.96 6.79 3.55
C PHE A 112 9.20 7.64 3.92
N GLY A 113 8.99 8.81 4.53
CA GLY A 113 10.05 9.70 5.00
C GLY A 113 9.86 11.15 4.53
N ALA A 114 10.81 11.67 3.78
CA ALA A 114 10.65 13.00 3.16
C ALA A 114 9.50 12.98 2.15
N GLU A 115 8.78 14.10 2.03
CA GLU A 115 7.70 14.26 1.06
C GLU A 115 8.22 13.97 -0.37
N GLY A 116 7.54 13.06 -1.06
CA GLY A 116 7.92 12.61 -2.39
C GLY A 116 6.86 11.74 -3.04
N PRO A 117 7.15 11.19 -4.23
CA PRO A 117 6.21 10.33 -4.93
C PRO A 117 6.06 8.99 -4.21
N VAL A 118 4.81 8.53 -4.12
CA VAL A 118 4.41 7.18 -3.71
C VAL A 118 3.61 6.59 -4.86
N ASP A 119 4.16 5.54 -5.45
CA ASP A 119 3.50 4.78 -6.49
C ASP A 119 2.58 3.74 -5.87
N ILE A 120 1.39 3.63 -6.44
CA ILE A 120 0.35 2.69 -6.03
C ILE A 120 0.00 1.86 -7.25
N ARG A 121 0.24 0.55 -7.16
CA ARG A 121 -0.04 -0.41 -8.24
C ARG A 121 -1.23 -1.25 -7.83
N MET A 122 -2.24 -1.26 -8.70
CA MET A 122 -3.37 -2.19 -8.62
C MET A 122 -3.03 -3.42 -9.43
N VAL A 123 -3.03 -4.58 -8.79
CA VAL A 123 -2.65 -5.85 -9.41
C VAL A 123 -3.63 -6.94 -9.03
N VAL A 124 -3.63 -8.04 -9.77
CA VAL A 124 -4.37 -9.25 -9.42
C VAL A 124 -3.37 -10.37 -9.16
N ASP A 125 -3.52 -11.08 -8.04
CA ASP A 125 -2.74 -12.28 -7.81
C ASP A 125 -3.12 -13.35 -8.83
N GLY A 126 -2.12 -13.85 -9.56
CA GLY A 126 -2.34 -14.79 -10.65
C GLY A 126 -2.92 -16.14 -10.19
N ALA A 127 -2.60 -16.56 -8.96
CA ALA A 127 -3.02 -17.85 -8.42
C ALA A 127 -4.44 -17.82 -7.84
N THR A 128 -4.82 -16.74 -7.17
CA THR A 128 -6.10 -16.63 -6.44
C THR A 128 -7.14 -15.77 -7.13
N GLY A 129 -6.72 -14.91 -8.08
CA GLY A 129 -7.60 -13.92 -8.71
C GLY A 129 -7.99 -12.76 -7.79
N VAL A 130 -7.38 -12.66 -6.60
CA VAL A 130 -7.64 -11.58 -5.65
C VAL A 130 -6.93 -10.30 -6.12
N ALA A 131 -7.66 -9.19 -6.22
CA ALA A 131 -7.06 -7.89 -6.46
C ALA A 131 -6.30 -7.42 -5.21
N CYS A 132 -5.14 -6.82 -5.39
CA CYS A 132 -4.24 -6.35 -4.34
C CYS A 132 -3.70 -4.97 -4.70
N MET A 133 -3.32 -4.21 -3.69
CA MET A 133 -2.58 -2.96 -3.83
C MET A 133 -1.14 -3.15 -3.38
N LEU A 134 -0.20 -2.59 -4.15
CA LEU A 134 1.18 -2.39 -3.75
C LEU A 134 1.47 -0.89 -3.68
N ALA A 135 1.95 -0.40 -2.55
CA ALA A 135 2.34 1.01 -2.39
C ALA A 135 3.77 1.16 -1.93
N GLY A 136 4.50 2.10 -2.50
CA GLY A 136 5.89 2.36 -2.11
C GLY A 136 6.53 3.48 -2.93
N PRO A 137 7.72 3.94 -2.53
CA PRO A 137 8.52 4.82 -3.37
C PRO A 137 8.79 4.18 -4.74
N PRO A 138 8.84 4.96 -5.85
CA PRO A 138 8.99 4.43 -7.21
C PRO A 138 10.16 3.46 -7.38
N ALA A 139 11.32 3.75 -6.76
CA ALA A 139 12.49 2.88 -6.81
C ALA A 139 12.26 1.52 -6.14
N ASP A 140 11.53 1.49 -5.02
CA ASP A 140 11.24 0.26 -4.29
C ASP A 140 10.21 -0.59 -5.05
N ILE A 141 9.21 0.05 -5.70
CA ILE A 141 8.23 -0.61 -6.58
C ILE A 141 8.91 -1.17 -7.83
N ALA A 142 9.76 -0.39 -8.49
CA ALA A 142 10.52 -0.85 -9.65
C ALA A 142 11.42 -2.05 -9.29
N GLY A 143 12.01 -2.05 -8.10
CA GLY A 143 12.79 -3.15 -7.55
C GLY A 143 12.02 -4.47 -7.37
N LEU A 144 10.68 -4.45 -7.42
CA LEU A 144 9.87 -5.66 -7.43
C LEU A 144 9.86 -6.37 -8.80
N GLY A 145 10.16 -5.66 -9.89
CA GLY A 145 10.21 -6.22 -11.24
C GLY A 145 8.84 -6.66 -11.76
N LEU A 146 7.78 -5.92 -11.41
CA LEU A 146 6.38 -6.27 -11.70
C LEU A 146 6.07 -6.30 -13.21
N ASP A 147 6.83 -5.57 -14.01
CA ASP A 147 6.59 -5.41 -15.45
C ASP A 147 7.28 -6.51 -16.29
N ASN A 148 8.01 -7.43 -15.64
CA ASN A 148 8.55 -8.62 -16.31
C ASN A 148 7.61 -9.80 -16.07
N PRO A 149 6.87 -10.26 -17.10
CA PRO A 149 6.17 -11.53 -16.99
C PRO A 149 7.20 -12.65 -16.78
N ALA A 150 6.96 -13.47 -15.76
CA ALA A 150 7.70 -14.72 -15.54
C ALA A 150 7.49 -15.69 -16.71
#